data_AF-A0A1C6IS88-F1
#
_entry.id   AF-A0A1C6IS88-F1
#
_cell.length_a   1.000
_cell.length_b   1.000
_cell.length_c   1.000
_cell.angle_alpha   90.00
_cell.angle_beta   90.00
_cell.angle_gamma   90.00
#
_symmetry.space_group_name_H-M   'P 1'
#
loop_
_entity.id
_entity.type
_entity.pdbx_description
1 polymer ?
#
loop_
_entity_poly.entity_id
_entity_poly.type
_entity_poly.pdbx_seq_one_letter_code
_entity_poly.pdbx_strand_id
1 'polypeptide(L)'
;MKKTIKQTLAIAMTAATLLAVPVASMSVAATDNATTLQASNSDNYTFVENHSIIDCTNRYKMDDGRFNFTIKLPAGTDTYAVTLEVTRNDQGEKLFSDRLMYFTGGIWNTSLRLIDSYDGSDYYELITDKSVNAGVGIKLYMNYDGASYMATNNADGSTVEGRGYWLSA
;
A
#
# COMPACT_ATOMS: atom_id res chain seq x y z
N MET A 1 -47.65 23.92 -42.54
CA MET A 1 -47.04 24.69 -43.66
C MET A 1 -46.81 26.11 -43.17
N LYS A 2 -45.57 26.61 -43.34
CA LYS A 2 -45.16 28.02 -43.53
C LYS A 2 -45.57 29.02 -42.44
N LYS A 3 -44.76 29.97 -41.98
CA LYS A 3 -43.35 30.40 -42.10
C LYS A 3 -43.48 31.82 -41.55
N THR A 4 -42.72 32.23 -40.55
CA THR A 4 -42.44 33.67 -40.42
C THR A 4 -40.99 33.88 -40.04
N ILE A 5 -40.36 34.65 -40.90
CA ILE A 5 -38.94 34.87 -41.06
C ILE A 5 -38.53 36.03 -40.14
N LYS A 6 -37.36 35.86 -39.52
CA LYS A 6 -36.72 36.76 -38.56
C LYS A 6 -36.30 38.08 -39.24
N GLN A 7 -36.48 39.19 -38.51
CA GLN A 7 -35.89 40.49 -38.82
C GLN A 7 -34.37 40.43 -38.65
N THR A 8 -33.65 40.94 -39.64
CA THR A 8 -32.19 41.10 -39.64
C THR A 8 -31.88 42.56 -39.31
N LEU A 9 -31.04 42.79 -38.30
CA LEU A 9 -30.43 44.11 -38.05
C LEU A 9 -28.92 43.97 -38.26
N ALA A 10 -28.39 44.72 -39.22
CA ALA A 10 -26.98 44.83 -39.51
C ALA A 10 -26.34 45.83 -38.55
N ILE A 11 -25.20 45.47 -37.95
CA ILE A 11 -24.34 46.40 -37.20
C ILE A 11 -22.99 46.45 -37.91
N ALA A 12 -22.52 47.69 -38.08
CA ALA A 12 -21.35 48.08 -38.84
C ALA A 12 -20.06 47.43 -38.33
N MET A 13 -19.23 46.96 -39.27
CA MET A 13 -17.84 46.59 -39.04
C MET A 13 -16.98 47.85 -39.01
N THR A 14 -16.36 48.14 -37.87
CA THR A 14 -15.15 48.96 -37.82
C THR A 14 -13.98 48.02 -37.59
N ALA A 15 -13.06 47.99 -38.55
CA ALA A 15 -11.85 47.17 -38.53
C ALA A 15 -10.84 47.73 -37.53
N ALA A 16 -10.29 46.87 -36.68
CA ALA A 16 -9.01 47.09 -36.03
C ALA A 16 -8.16 45.83 -36.21
N THR A 17 -7.00 46.06 -36.81
CA THR A 17 -6.00 45.11 -37.28
C THR A 17 -5.42 44.30 -36.13
N LEU A 18 -5.29 42.99 -36.35
CA LEU A 18 -4.65 42.02 -35.45
C LEU A 18 -3.20 42.40 -35.15
N LEU A 19 -2.84 42.40 -33.86
CA LEU A 19 -1.51 42.02 -33.41
C LEU A 19 -1.65 40.76 -32.56
N ALA A 20 -1.10 39.66 -33.06
CA ALA A 20 -1.12 38.36 -32.43
C ALA A 20 -0.24 38.39 -31.17
N VAL A 21 -0.83 38.06 -30.03
CA VAL A 21 -0.10 37.66 -28.83
C VAL A 21 -0.30 36.15 -28.69
N PRO A 22 0.76 35.34 -28.56
CA PRO A 22 0.58 33.92 -28.24
C PRO A 22 -0.05 33.83 -26.85
N VAL A 23 -1.31 33.44 -26.78
CA VAL A 23 -1.92 32.97 -25.54
C VAL A 23 -1.30 31.59 -25.30
N ALA A 24 -0.40 31.51 -24.32
CA ALA A 24 -0.12 30.22 -23.70
C ALA A 24 -1.45 29.73 -23.11
N SER A 25 -2.02 28.68 -23.70
CA SER A 25 -3.13 27.96 -23.10
C SER A 25 -2.64 27.42 -21.76
N MET A 26 -2.95 28.14 -20.68
CA MET A 26 -3.05 27.52 -19.37
C MET A 26 -4.32 26.67 -19.41
N SER A 27 -4.17 25.42 -19.85
CA SER A 27 -5.14 24.41 -19.46
C SER A 27 -5.10 24.36 -17.94
N VAL A 28 -6.15 24.85 -17.30
CA VAL A 28 -6.46 24.50 -15.93
C VAL A 28 -6.76 23.01 -15.96
N ALA A 29 -5.74 22.19 -15.76
CA ALA A 29 -5.97 20.87 -15.22
C ALA A 29 -6.60 21.13 -13.85
N ALA A 30 -7.82 20.64 -13.65
CA ALA A 30 -8.30 20.44 -12.30
C ALA A 30 -7.21 19.64 -11.59
N THR A 31 -6.52 20.26 -10.63
CA THR A 31 -5.75 19.53 -9.64
C THR A 31 -6.78 18.69 -8.93
N ASP A 32 -6.98 17.46 -9.40
CA ASP A 32 -7.51 16.42 -8.55
C ASP A 32 -6.64 16.48 -7.30
N ASN A 33 -7.28 16.83 -6.20
CA ASN A 33 -6.72 16.76 -4.87
C ASN A 33 -6.61 15.27 -4.49
N ALA A 34 -5.96 14.48 -5.35
CA ALA A 34 -5.26 13.30 -4.94
C ALA A 34 -4.13 13.85 -4.08
N THR A 35 -4.37 13.86 -2.77
CA THR A 35 -3.32 13.67 -1.79
C THR A 35 -2.55 12.43 -2.18
N THR A 36 -1.64 12.58 -3.15
CA THR A 36 -0.45 11.76 -3.24
C THR A 36 0.23 12.02 -1.92
N LEU A 37 0.02 11.12 -0.96
CA LEU A 37 0.96 10.90 0.11
C LEU A 37 2.30 10.74 -0.60
N GLN A 38 3.04 11.84 -0.72
CA GLN A 38 4.45 11.80 -1.04
C GLN A 38 5.01 10.86 0.01
N ALA A 39 5.38 9.66 -0.43
CA ALA A 39 6.28 8.80 0.31
C ALA A 39 7.50 9.70 0.59
N SER A 40 7.61 10.17 1.83
CA SER A 40 8.75 10.96 2.27
C SER A 40 10.02 10.20 1.90
N ASN A 41 10.84 10.84 1.08
CA ASN A 41 12.10 10.30 0.58
C ASN A 41 12.97 9.78 1.73
N SER A 42 13.23 8.48 1.71
CA SER A 42 14.52 7.83 1.93
C SER A 42 15.43 8.41 3.02
N ASP A 43 15.18 8.06 4.26
CA ASP A 43 16.29 7.46 5.01
C ASP A 43 16.61 6.15 4.26
N ASN A 44 17.83 5.98 3.75
CA ASN A 44 18.27 4.73 3.12
C ASN A 44 18.41 3.62 4.17
N TYR A 45 17.30 3.24 4.79
CA TYR A 45 17.22 2.06 5.63
C TYR A 45 17.51 0.86 4.71
N THR A 46 18.72 0.31 4.82
CA THR A 46 19.03 -0.98 4.23
C THR A 46 18.41 -2.02 5.15
N PHE A 47 17.21 -2.48 4.78
CA PHE A 47 16.55 -3.55 5.49
C PHE A 47 17.34 -4.85 5.32
N VAL A 48 17.58 -5.55 6.43
CA VAL A 48 18.21 -6.87 6.44
C VAL A 48 17.20 -7.89 6.90
N GLU A 49 17.08 -9.00 6.17
CA GLU A 49 16.22 -10.10 6.57
C GLU A 49 16.82 -10.84 7.76
N ASN A 50 16.07 -10.96 8.85
CA ASN A 50 16.53 -11.65 10.06
C ASN A 50 15.34 -12.25 10.82
N HIS A 51 15.09 -13.54 10.60
CA HIS A 51 13.98 -14.30 11.18
C HIS A 51 14.13 -14.52 12.70
N SER A 52 15.31 -14.24 13.26
CA SER A 52 15.48 -14.20 14.71
C SER A 52 14.83 -12.97 15.36
N ILE A 53 14.70 -11.86 14.62
CA ILE A 53 14.13 -10.58 15.11
C ILE A 53 12.67 -10.42 14.68
N ILE A 54 12.39 -10.53 13.38
CA ILE A 54 11.05 -10.40 12.81
C ILE A 54 10.82 -11.55 11.83
N ASP A 55 9.67 -12.21 11.92
CA ASP A 55 9.37 -13.34 11.05
C ASP A 55 7.87 -13.53 10.84
N CYS A 56 7.52 -14.30 9.80
CA CYS A 56 6.18 -14.77 9.53
C CYS A 56 6.16 -16.30 9.39
N THR A 57 5.58 -16.96 10.38
CA THR A 57 5.54 -18.42 10.54
C THR A 57 4.10 -18.94 10.52
N ASN A 58 3.94 -20.27 10.64
CA ASN A 58 2.65 -20.97 10.77
C ASN A 58 1.56 -20.44 9.83
N ARG A 59 1.79 -20.59 8.53
CA ARG A 59 0.99 -19.99 7.47
C ARG A 59 0.09 -21.03 6.85
N TYR A 60 -1.22 -20.80 6.84
CA TYR A 60 -2.15 -21.73 6.23
C TYR A 60 -3.47 -21.06 5.85
N LYS A 61 -4.18 -21.69 4.91
CA LYS A 61 -5.57 -21.34 4.60
C LYS A 61 -6.49 -22.07 5.58
N MET A 62 -7.39 -21.33 6.20
CA MET A 62 -8.40 -21.82 7.13
C MET A 62 -9.58 -22.46 6.38
N ASP A 63 -10.33 -23.32 7.06
CA ASP A 63 -11.50 -24.02 6.49
C ASP A 63 -12.59 -23.06 6.01
N ASP A 64 -12.70 -21.88 6.62
CA ASP A 64 -13.64 -20.82 6.24
C ASP A 64 -13.17 -19.98 5.04
N GLY A 65 -12.00 -20.30 4.46
CA GLY A 65 -11.43 -19.63 3.30
C GLY A 65 -10.53 -18.44 3.61
N ARG A 66 -10.37 -18.06 4.88
CA ARG A 66 -9.45 -17.00 5.30
C ARG A 66 -8.02 -17.51 5.42
N PHE A 67 -7.07 -16.60 5.58
CA PHE A 67 -5.64 -16.89 5.62
C PHE A 67 -5.10 -16.54 6.99
N ASN A 68 -4.34 -17.46 7.57
CA ASN A 68 -3.70 -17.30 8.86
C ASN A 68 -2.18 -17.16 8.67
N PHE A 69 -1.61 -16.22 9.41
CA PHE A 69 -0.19 -15.98 9.54
C PHE A 69 0.15 -15.78 11.01
N THR A 70 1.25 -16.37 11.48
CA THR A 70 1.83 -16.00 12.77
C THR A 70 2.96 -15.01 12.55
N ILE A 71 2.88 -13.84 13.17
CA ILE A 71 3.92 -12.81 13.12
C ILE A 71 4.71 -12.89 14.41
N LYS A 72 6.03 -13.01 14.30
CA LYS A 72 6.97 -12.93 15.41
C LYS A 72 7.60 -11.55 15.46
N LEU A 73 7.59 -10.93 16.64
CA LEU A 73 8.25 -9.65 16.93
C LEU A 73 9.05 -9.77 18.22
N PRO A 74 10.07 -8.92 18.46
CA PRO A 74 10.68 -8.82 19.78
C PRO A 74 9.64 -8.42 20.83
N ALA A 75 9.74 -8.97 22.03
CA ALA A 75 8.77 -8.73 23.09
C ALA A 75 8.64 -7.23 23.43
N GLY A 76 7.41 -6.74 23.57
CA GLY A 76 7.11 -5.35 23.85
C GLY A 76 7.26 -4.41 22.64
N THR A 77 7.47 -4.95 21.43
CA THR A 77 7.44 -4.15 20.20
C THR A 77 6.08 -3.50 20.02
N ASP A 78 6.08 -2.19 19.81
CA ASP A 78 4.87 -1.47 19.44
C ASP A 78 4.45 -1.84 18.00
N THR A 79 3.27 -2.42 17.83
CA THR A 79 2.73 -2.79 16.51
C THR A 79 2.42 -1.57 15.63
N TYR A 80 2.40 -0.35 16.16
CA TYR A 80 2.40 0.88 15.35
C TYR A 80 3.75 1.16 14.66
N ALA A 81 4.85 0.59 15.16
CA ALA A 81 6.19 0.74 14.59
C ALA A 81 6.50 -0.32 13.51
N VAL A 82 5.68 -1.36 13.39
CA VAL A 82 5.82 -2.42 12.39
C VAL A 82 5.01 -2.08 11.16
N THR A 83 5.65 -2.12 9.99
CA THR A 83 4.98 -2.00 8.70
C THR A 83 4.66 -3.38 8.16
N LEU A 84 3.41 -3.56 7.75
CA LEU A 84 2.94 -4.73 7.01
C LEU A 84 2.67 -4.31 5.56
N GLU A 85 3.19 -5.07 4.61
CA GLU A 85 2.88 -4.95 3.20
C GLU A 85 2.16 -6.20 2.72
N VAL A 86 1.06 -6.01 2.01
CA VAL A 86 0.38 -7.11 1.32
C VAL A 86 0.72 -7.11 -0.15
N THR A 87 0.96 -8.30 -0.65
CA THR A 87 1.22 -8.60 -2.04
C THR A 87 -0.04 -9.15 -2.72
N ARG A 88 -0.20 -8.85 -4.02
CA ARG A 88 -1.33 -9.29 -4.86
C ARG A 88 -1.05 -10.57 -5.65
N ASN A 89 0.19 -11.07 -5.67
CA ASN A 89 0.54 -12.27 -6.41
C ASN A 89 1.78 -12.99 -5.84
N ASP A 90 2.04 -14.17 -6.38
CA ASP A 90 3.19 -15.03 -6.05
C ASP A 90 4.55 -14.48 -6.49
N GLN A 91 4.57 -13.36 -7.23
CA GLN A 91 5.78 -12.62 -7.59
C GLN A 91 6.14 -11.54 -6.56
N GLY A 92 5.26 -11.30 -5.57
CA GLY A 92 5.49 -10.34 -4.51
C GLY A 92 5.21 -8.88 -4.89
N GLU A 93 4.38 -8.65 -5.91
CA GLU A 93 3.92 -7.31 -6.27
C GLU A 93 3.14 -6.70 -5.12
N LYS A 94 3.57 -5.52 -4.66
CA LYS A 94 2.87 -4.75 -3.63
C LYS A 94 1.47 -4.39 -4.07
N LEU A 95 0.49 -4.70 -3.23
CA LEU A 95 -0.88 -4.22 -3.34
C LEU A 95 -1.07 -2.97 -2.46
N PHE A 96 -0.71 -3.07 -1.18
CA PHE A 96 -0.79 -1.96 -0.24
C PHE A 96 0.14 -2.20 0.95
N SER A 97 0.40 -1.14 1.72
CA SER A 97 1.21 -1.21 2.93
C SER A 97 0.67 -0.23 3.97
N ASP A 98 0.66 -0.65 5.24
CA ASP A 98 0.26 0.16 6.39
C ASP A 98 0.96 -0.34 7.67
N ARG A 99 0.72 0.31 8.81
CA ARG A 99 1.16 -0.19 10.12
C ARG A 99 0.37 -1.43 10.51
N LEU A 100 1.06 -2.38 11.13
CA LEU A 100 0.49 -3.67 11.53
C LEU A 100 -0.77 -3.51 12.39
N MET A 101 -0.80 -2.52 13.30
CA MET A 101 -1.99 -2.24 14.11
C MET A 101 -3.21 -1.82 13.27
N TYR A 102 -3.01 -0.93 12.28
CA TYR A 102 -4.11 -0.39 11.46
C TYR A 102 -4.68 -1.38 10.46
N PHE A 103 -3.98 -2.49 10.26
CA PHE A 103 -4.41 -3.57 9.41
C PHE A 103 -5.75 -4.19 9.85
N THR A 104 -6.14 -4.02 11.12
CA THR A 104 -7.41 -4.49 11.71
C THR A 104 -8.60 -3.53 11.53
N GLY A 105 -8.35 -2.27 11.14
CA GLY A 105 -9.39 -1.23 11.00
C GLY A 105 -9.78 -0.92 9.55
N GLY A 106 -9.23 -1.66 8.59
CA GLY A 106 -9.35 -1.39 7.17
C GLY A 106 -10.58 -2.00 6.48
N ILE A 107 -10.51 -2.02 5.14
CA ILE A 107 -11.57 -2.54 4.24
C ILE A 107 -11.68 -4.07 4.33
N TRP A 108 -10.68 -4.74 4.89
CA TRP A 108 -10.58 -6.20 4.91
C TRP A 108 -11.03 -6.74 6.26
N ASN A 109 -11.65 -7.92 6.25
CA ASN A 109 -11.98 -8.63 7.48
C ASN A 109 -10.70 -9.24 8.06
N THR A 110 -9.94 -8.39 8.76
CA THR A 110 -8.64 -8.74 9.29
C THR A 110 -8.63 -8.59 10.80
N SER A 111 -8.09 -9.59 11.50
CA SER A 111 -7.86 -9.54 12.94
C SER A 111 -6.40 -9.80 13.26
N LEU A 112 -5.88 -9.07 14.24
CA LEU A 112 -4.57 -9.28 14.83
C LEU A 112 -4.77 -9.56 16.32
N ARG A 113 -4.18 -10.64 16.82
CA ARG A 113 -4.29 -11.04 18.23
C ARG A 113 -2.95 -11.55 18.74
N LEU A 114 -2.49 -11.04 19.88
CA LEU A 114 -1.38 -11.66 20.61
C LEU A 114 -1.81 -13.06 21.07
N ILE A 115 -1.07 -14.09 20.66
CA ILE A 115 -1.37 -15.49 20.98
C ILE A 115 -0.38 -16.10 21.95
N ASP A 116 0.86 -15.61 21.98
CA ASP A 116 1.88 -16.11 22.89
C ASP A 116 3.02 -15.09 23.08
N SER A 117 3.76 -15.23 24.18
CA SER A 117 4.95 -14.45 24.50
C SER A 117 5.98 -15.37 25.18
N TYR A 118 7.06 -15.72 24.49
CA TYR A 118 8.13 -16.55 25.04
C TYR A 118 9.47 -16.26 24.36
N ASP A 119 10.56 -16.55 25.08
CA ASP A 119 11.93 -16.41 24.58
C ASP A 119 12.24 -15.01 24.00
N GLY A 120 11.79 -13.96 24.71
CA GLY A 120 11.99 -12.58 24.30
C GLY A 120 11.23 -12.16 23.03
N SER A 121 10.25 -12.95 22.60
CA SER A 121 9.42 -12.68 21.41
C SER A 121 7.94 -12.67 21.75
N ASP A 122 7.19 -11.79 21.09
CA ASP A 122 5.73 -11.78 21.04
C ASP A 122 5.26 -12.37 19.71
N TYR A 123 4.24 -13.24 19.78
CA TYR A 123 3.66 -13.93 18.63
C TYR A 123 2.23 -13.48 18.43
N TYR A 124 1.93 -12.97 17.24
CA TYR A 124 0.61 -12.48 16.87
C TYR A 124 0.01 -13.35 15.78
N GLU A 125 -1.24 -13.76 15.97
CA GLU A 125 -2.06 -14.33 14.92
C GLU A 125 -2.68 -13.21 14.09
N LEU A 126 -2.39 -13.21 12.80
CA LEU A 126 -3.00 -12.38 11.79
C LEU A 126 -3.89 -13.25 10.92
N ILE A 127 -5.21 -13.02 10.99
CA ILE A 127 -6.19 -13.65 10.11
C ILE A 127 -6.72 -12.60 9.16
N THR A 128 -6.72 -12.88 7.85
CA THR A 128 -7.18 -11.93 6.84
C THR A 128 -7.90 -12.65 5.69
N ASP A 129 -8.81 -11.95 5.02
CA ASP A 129 -9.40 -12.42 3.78
C ASP A 129 -8.36 -12.44 2.64
N LYS A 130 -8.68 -13.10 1.52
CA LYS A 130 -7.84 -12.98 0.31
C LYS A 130 -7.78 -11.53 -0.17
N SER A 131 -6.60 -11.13 -0.65
CA SER A 131 -6.40 -9.82 -1.27
C SER A 131 -7.00 -9.77 -2.67
N VAL A 132 -6.82 -10.86 -3.40
CA VAL A 132 -7.30 -11.08 -4.77
C VAL A 132 -7.72 -12.53 -4.92
N ASN A 133 -8.36 -12.87 -6.05
CA ASN A 133 -8.76 -14.26 -6.33
C ASN A 133 -7.62 -15.28 -6.30
N ALA A 134 -6.36 -14.85 -6.43
CA ALA A 134 -5.19 -15.72 -6.44
C ALA A 134 -4.68 -16.09 -5.04
N GLY A 135 -4.96 -15.32 -3.98
CA GLY A 135 -4.38 -15.53 -2.66
C GLY A 135 -4.06 -14.22 -1.93
N VAL A 136 -3.11 -14.30 -0.98
CA VAL A 136 -2.57 -13.17 -0.23
C VAL A 136 -1.15 -13.48 0.21
N GLY A 137 -0.25 -12.50 0.17
CA GLY A 137 1.09 -12.64 0.73
C GLY A 137 1.48 -11.44 1.55
N ILE A 138 2.36 -11.65 2.53
CA ILE A 138 2.72 -10.65 3.52
C ILE A 138 4.23 -10.40 3.50
N LYS A 139 4.64 -9.15 3.68
CA LYS A 139 6.01 -8.75 4.01
C LYS A 139 5.95 -7.87 5.25
N LEU A 140 6.99 -7.93 6.08
CA LEU A 140 7.06 -7.17 7.33
C LEU A 140 8.35 -6.37 7.38
N TYR A 141 8.28 -5.17 7.96
CA TYR A 141 9.43 -4.28 8.12
C TYR A 141 9.36 -3.58 9.47
N MET A 142 10.49 -3.40 10.13
CA MET A 142 10.58 -2.77 11.44
C MET A 142 11.96 -2.16 11.66
N ASN A 143 12.02 -1.04 12.38
CA ASN A 143 13.25 -0.55 12.98
C ASN A 143 13.32 -1.03 14.43
N TYR A 144 14.40 -1.70 14.81
CA TYR A 144 14.60 -2.26 16.15
C TYR A 144 16.07 -2.15 16.53
N ASP A 145 16.35 -1.72 17.77
CA ASP A 145 17.71 -1.59 18.32
C ASP A 145 18.71 -0.88 17.38
N GLY A 146 18.26 0.21 16.75
CA GLY A 146 19.09 1.03 15.85
C GLY A 146 19.33 0.44 14.45
N ALA A 147 18.71 -0.68 14.10
CA ALA A 147 18.81 -1.31 12.79
C ALA A 147 17.44 -1.52 12.13
N SER A 148 17.43 -1.76 10.82
CA SER A 148 16.23 -1.99 10.02
C SER A 148 16.15 -3.45 9.60
N TYR A 149 15.07 -4.12 9.99
CA TYR A 149 14.86 -5.53 9.73
C TYR A 149 13.62 -5.77 8.86
N MET A 150 13.69 -6.80 8.04
CA MET A 150 12.56 -7.27 7.25
C MET A 150 12.32 -8.76 7.39
N ALA A 151 11.10 -9.18 7.08
CA ALA A 151 10.74 -10.57 6.90
C ALA A 151 9.97 -10.64 5.57
N THR A 152 10.64 -11.11 4.52
CA THR A 152 10.08 -11.09 3.15
C THR A 152 10.21 -12.41 2.42
N ASN A 153 10.54 -13.50 3.14
CA ASN A 153 10.65 -14.85 2.61
C ASN A 153 11.75 -14.97 1.53
N ASN A 154 12.94 -14.44 1.82
CA ASN A 154 14.13 -14.58 1.00
C ASN A 154 15.19 -15.48 1.67
N ALA A 155 16.06 -14.90 2.50
CA ALA A 155 17.09 -15.61 3.26
C ALA A 155 17.61 -14.74 4.41
N ASP A 156 17.93 -15.34 5.55
CA ASP A 156 18.58 -14.64 6.66
C ASP A 156 19.88 -13.94 6.22
N GLY A 157 20.06 -12.70 6.67
CA GLY A 157 21.17 -11.82 6.31
C GLY A 157 21.01 -11.14 4.94
N SER A 158 19.95 -11.43 4.19
CA SER A 158 19.75 -10.82 2.87
C SER A 158 19.34 -9.35 2.98
N THR A 159 19.91 -8.50 2.13
CA THR A 159 19.44 -7.11 1.93
C THR A 159 18.49 -6.99 0.74
N VAL A 160 18.17 -8.10 0.08
CA VAL A 160 17.27 -8.14 -1.07
C VAL A 160 15.89 -8.54 -0.59
N GLU A 161 14.90 -7.71 -0.92
CA GLU A 161 13.50 -8.00 -0.64
C GLU A 161 13.03 -9.25 -1.40
N GLY A 162 12.45 -10.19 -0.67
CA GLY A 162 11.80 -11.38 -1.20
C GLY A 162 10.37 -11.13 -1.66
N ARG A 163 9.71 -12.19 -2.11
CA ARG A 163 8.35 -12.11 -2.68
C ARG A 163 7.26 -11.98 -1.62
N GLY A 164 7.62 -12.09 -0.34
CA GLY A 164 6.68 -12.20 0.76
C GLY A 164 6.21 -13.64 0.98
N TYR A 165 5.55 -13.82 2.11
CA TYR A 165 5.00 -15.09 2.56
C TYR A 165 3.66 -15.34 1.86
N TRP A 166 3.69 -15.75 0.60
CA TRP A 166 2.49 -15.99 -0.22
C TRP A 166 1.72 -17.26 0.17
N LEU A 167 0.40 -17.14 0.27
CA LEU A 167 -0.55 -18.25 0.37
C LEU A 167 -1.56 -18.16 -0.78
N SER A 168 -1.66 -19.23 -1.57
CA SER A 168 -2.63 -19.32 -2.67
C SER A 168 -4.05 -19.59 -2.16
N ALA A 169 -5.05 -19.02 -2.83
CA ALA A 169 -6.46 -19.27 -2.56
C ALA A 169 -6.97 -20.64 -3.02
#